data_AF-A0A917R8T3-F1
#
_entry.id   AF-A0A917R8T3-F1
#
_cell.length_a   1.000
_cell.length_b   1.000
_cell.length_c   1.000
_cell.angle_alpha   90.00
_cell.angle_beta   90.00
_cell.angle_gamma   90.00
#
_symmetry.space_group_name_H-M   'P 1'
#
loop_
_entity.id
_entity.type
_entity.pdbx_description
1 polymer ?
#
loop_
_entity_poly.entity_id
_entity_poly.type
_entity_poly.pdbx_seq_one_letter_code
_entity_poly.pdbx_strand_id
1 'polypeptide(L)'
;MGSTSDDGRDRDAEGRARSARPRDGLGRPLPYGADGVERQPEGVVRTPEETVDEAQTLLEAGKPFHAHEVFEDAWKSGPEEERALWRGLAQLAVGLTHAARGNLTGGARLLRRGAGAVEEWGAEAGSARPYGMDLPELVAWARELAGVVERDEVAVDAEAWAPRLRGSKA
;
A
#
# COMPACT_ATOMS: atom_id res chain seq x y z
N MET A 1 -0.06 46.04 -11.54
CA MET A 1 1.11 45.20 -11.19
C MET A 1 0.65 44.14 -10.21
N GLY A 2 0.62 42.88 -10.63
CA GLY A 2 0.14 41.75 -9.83
C GLY A 2 1.12 41.39 -8.72
N SER A 3 0.59 41.24 -7.52
CA SER A 3 1.29 40.75 -6.33
C SER A 3 1.60 39.27 -6.50
N THR A 4 2.88 38.92 -6.49
CA THR A 4 3.39 37.55 -6.47
C THR A 4 3.03 36.91 -5.13
N SER A 5 2.06 36.00 -5.13
CA SER A 5 1.83 35.11 -3.98
C SER A 5 2.98 34.12 -3.91
N ASP A 6 3.80 34.29 -2.88
CA ASP A 6 4.89 33.40 -2.48
C ASP A 6 4.27 32.06 -2.03
N ASP A 7 4.22 31.09 -2.95
CA ASP A 7 3.72 29.74 -2.72
C ASP A 7 4.79 28.92 -1.96
N GLY A 8 5.03 29.35 -0.71
CA GLY A 8 6.00 28.79 0.22
C GLY A 8 5.74 27.31 0.44
N ARG A 9 6.34 26.47 -0.42
CA ARG A 9 6.38 25.02 -0.22
C ARG A 9 7.15 24.77 1.05
N ASP A 10 6.46 24.29 2.09
CA ASP A 10 7.10 23.76 3.30
C ASP A 10 8.18 22.76 2.88
N ARG A 11 9.39 22.95 3.39
CA ARG A 11 10.55 22.10 3.11
C ARG A 11 11.14 21.63 4.43
N ASP A 12 11.65 20.40 4.46
CA ASP A 12 12.47 19.96 5.61
C ASP A 12 13.86 20.58 5.60
N ALA A 13 14.63 20.30 6.66
CA ALA A 13 16.02 20.73 6.80
C ALA A 13 16.93 20.27 5.63
N GLU A 14 16.47 19.31 4.82
CA GLU A 14 17.15 18.76 3.65
C GLU A 14 16.56 19.32 2.32
N GLY A 15 15.63 20.27 2.39
CA GLY A 15 15.07 20.96 1.23
C GLY A 15 13.97 20.17 0.48
N ARG A 16 13.52 19.02 0.98
CA ARG A 16 12.43 18.25 0.36
C ARG A 16 11.11 18.90 0.67
N ALA A 17 10.24 19.04 -0.33
CA ALA A 17 8.89 19.58 -0.14
C ALA A 17 8.10 18.69 0.84
N ARG A 18 7.97 19.13 2.09
CA ARG A 18 7.12 18.52 3.10
C ARG A 18 5.84 19.32 3.18
N SER A 19 4.85 19.00 2.35
CA SER A 19 3.54 19.62 2.56
C SER A 19 3.00 19.19 3.94
N ALA A 20 2.97 20.11 4.91
CA ALA A 20 2.40 19.90 6.24
C ALA A 20 0.87 19.75 6.22
N ARG A 21 0.26 19.68 5.04
CA ARG A 21 -1.18 19.52 4.89
C ARG A 21 -1.60 18.14 5.41
N PRO A 22 -2.64 18.09 6.26
CA PRO A 22 -3.21 16.82 6.73
C PRO A 22 -3.67 15.98 5.53
N ARG A 23 -3.65 14.65 5.67
CA ARG A 23 -4.05 13.70 4.64
C ARG A 23 -5.04 12.69 5.19
N ASP A 24 -5.89 12.14 4.35
CA ASP A 24 -6.75 11.01 4.73
C ASP A 24 -5.97 9.67 4.73
N GLY A 25 -6.63 8.55 5.09
CA GLY A 25 -6.04 7.20 5.00
C GLY A 25 -5.64 6.81 3.56
N LEU A 26 -6.32 7.46 2.60
CA LEU A 26 -5.99 7.61 1.19
C LEU A 26 -4.59 8.13 0.91
N GLY A 27 -4.07 9.06 1.71
CA GLY A 27 -2.93 9.93 1.40
C GLY A 27 -3.29 11.16 0.56
N ARG A 28 -4.59 11.44 0.34
CA ARG A 28 -5.07 12.63 -0.38
C ARG A 28 -4.99 13.86 0.55
N PRO A 29 -4.53 15.03 0.07
CA PRO A 29 -4.49 16.24 0.88
C PRO A 29 -5.89 16.67 1.35
N LEU A 30 -6.01 17.03 2.62
CA LEU A 30 -7.20 17.60 3.23
C LEU A 30 -7.11 19.13 3.31
N PRO A 31 -8.24 19.82 3.54
CA PRO A 31 -8.25 21.23 3.93
C PRO A 31 -7.38 21.48 5.19
N TYR A 32 -6.78 22.67 5.29
CA TYR A 32 -6.08 23.05 6.51
C TYR A 32 -7.05 23.06 7.71
N GLY A 33 -6.61 22.56 8.86
CA GLY A 33 -7.43 22.46 10.07
C GLY A 33 -8.35 21.24 10.14
N ALA A 34 -8.38 20.39 9.11
CA ALA A 34 -9.01 19.07 9.19
C ALA A 34 -8.09 18.08 9.91
N ASP A 35 -8.68 17.16 10.68
CA ASP A 35 -7.94 16.06 11.29
C ASP A 35 -7.51 15.09 10.19
N GLY A 36 -6.20 15.01 9.97
CA GLY A 36 -5.58 14.03 9.08
C GLY A 36 -5.19 12.75 9.82
N VAL A 37 -4.91 11.71 9.05
CA VAL A 37 -4.20 10.54 9.55
C VAL A 37 -2.73 10.91 9.71
N GLU A 38 -2.18 10.61 10.90
CA GLU A 38 -0.75 10.75 11.15
C GLU A 38 0.03 9.87 10.18
N ARG A 39 1.10 10.42 9.58
CA ARG A 39 1.96 9.65 8.68
C ARG A 39 2.63 8.53 9.47
N GLN A 40 2.84 7.38 8.83
CA GLN A 40 3.67 6.35 9.44
C GLN A 40 5.10 6.88 9.63
N PRO A 41 5.79 6.50 10.72
CA PRO A 41 7.20 6.78 10.88
C PRO A 41 7.99 6.04 9.78
N GLU A 42 8.75 6.80 8.99
CA GLU A 42 9.58 6.27 7.90
C GLU A 42 10.83 5.58 8.45
N GLY A 43 11.23 4.45 7.85
CA GLY A 43 12.50 3.77 8.16
C GLY A 43 12.48 2.96 9.45
N VAL A 44 11.29 2.55 9.91
CA VAL A 44 11.16 1.67 11.08
C VAL A 44 11.44 0.23 10.65
N VAL A 45 12.55 -0.31 11.15
CA VAL A 45 12.91 -1.71 10.95
C VAL A 45 12.00 -2.60 11.79
N ARG A 46 11.27 -3.51 11.14
CA ARG A 46 10.40 -4.52 11.74
C ARG A 46 10.87 -5.91 11.33
N THR A 47 10.56 -6.92 12.15
CA THR A 47 10.64 -8.30 11.68
C THR A 47 9.61 -8.56 10.57
N PRO A 48 9.79 -9.60 9.75
CA PRO A 48 8.78 -10.00 8.76
C PRO A 48 7.37 -10.19 9.36
N GLU A 49 7.25 -10.84 10.51
CA GLU A 49 5.97 -11.07 11.18
C GLU A 49 5.33 -9.76 11.66
N GLU A 50 6.11 -8.87 12.29
CA GLU A 50 5.62 -7.55 12.71
C GLU A 50 5.23 -6.68 11.51
N THR A 51 5.93 -6.80 10.39
CA THR A 51 5.59 -6.12 9.14
C THR A 51 4.23 -6.57 8.64
N VAL A 52 3.96 -7.88 8.67
CA VAL A 52 2.66 -8.45 8.26
C VAL A 52 1.54 -8.01 9.21
N ASP A 53 1.75 -8.05 10.53
CA ASP A 53 0.71 -7.68 11.50
C ASP A 53 0.38 -6.18 11.47
N GLU A 54 1.39 -5.31 11.32
CA GLU A 54 1.18 -3.87 11.15
C GLU A 54 0.44 -3.58 9.83
N ALA A 55 0.86 -4.19 8.73
CA ALA A 55 0.20 -4.00 7.44
C ALA A 55 -1.26 -4.50 7.46
N GLN A 56 -1.55 -5.62 8.12
CA GLN A 56 -2.91 -6.13 8.30
C GLN A 56 -3.78 -5.11 9.04
N THR A 57 -3.29 -4.59 10.16
CA THR A 57 -4.00 -3.59 10.97
C THR A 57 -4.34 -2.34 10.16
N LEU A 58 -3.41 -1.88 9.32
CA LEU A 58 -3.62 -0.72 8.47
C LEU A 58 -4.61 -0.97 7.33
N LEU A 59 -4.53 -2.14 6.70
CA LEU A 59 -5.47 -2.53 5.64
C LEU A 59 -6.91 -2.62 6.21
N GLU A 60 -7.08 -3.25 7.36
CA GLU A 60 -8.36 -3.33 8.07
C GLU A 60 -8.92 -1.97 8.50
N ALA A 61 -8.06 -0.97 8.68
CA ALA A 61 -8.47 0.40 8.97
C ALA A 61 -8.71 1.25 7.70
N GLY A 62 -8.74 0.64 6.51
CA GLY A 62 -8.89 1.35 5.24
C GLY A 62 -7.71 2.25 4.87
N LYS A 63 -6.50 1.93 5.34
CA LYS A 63 -5.25 2.69 5.12
C LYS A 63 -4.23 1.95 4.24
N PRO A 64 -4.59 1.54 3.01
CA PRO A 64 -3.69 0.80 2.13
C PRO A 64 -2.44 1.58 1.71
N PHE A 65 -2.47 2.92 1.70
CA PHE A 65 -1.28 3.71 1.41
C PHE A 65 -0.23 3.58 2.53
N HIS A 66 -0.67 3.55 3.78
CA HIS A 66 0.22 3.38 4.92
C HIS A 66 0.75 1.94 4.99
N ALA A 67 -0.09 0.94 4.64
CA ALA A 67 0.38 -0.45 4.50
C ALA A 67 1.42 -0.60 3.37
N HIS A 68 1.28 0.15 2.27
CA HIS A 68 2.31 0.21 1.23
C HIS A 68 3.66 0.71 1.78
N GLU A 69 3.65 1.76 2.60
CA GLU A 69 4.88 2.29 3.23
C GLU A 69 5.55 1.24 4.13
N VAL A 70 4.77 0.49 4.90
CA VAL A 70 5.28 -0.62 5.75
C VAL A 70 5.97 -1.69 4.92
N PHE A 71 5.37 -2.13 3.81
CA PHE A 71 6.00 -3.11 2.92
C PHE A 71 7.20 -2.53 2.16
N GLU A 72 7.18 -1.23 1.83
CA GLU A 72 8.30 -0.56 1.18
C GLU A 72 9.52 -0.48 2.11
N ASP A 73 9.32 -0.20 3.40
CA ASP A 73 10.38 -0.23 4.40
C ASP A 73 11.00 -1.64 4.49
N ALA A 74 10.18 -2.70 4.58
CA ALA A 74 10.66 -4.07 4.57
C ALA A 74 11.43 -4.42 3.29
N TRP A 75 10.99 -3.94 2.12
CA TRP A 75 11.73 -4.11 0.85
C TRP A 75 13.10 -3.41 0.85
N LYS A 76 13.20 -2.24 1.49
CA LYS A 76 14.44 -1.44 1.52
C LYS A 76 15.44 -1.93 2.58
N SER A 77 14.96 -2.44 3.72
CA SER A 77 15.81 -2.85 4.83
C SER A 77 16.01 -4.36 4.98
N GLY A 78 15.16 -5.17 4.34
CA GLY A 78 15.17 -6.64 4.46
C GLY A 78 16.23 -7.35 3.62
N PRO A 79 16.34 -8.69 3.76
CA PRO A 79 17.24 -9.53 2.99
C PRO A 79 16.98 -9.45 1.48
N GLU A 80 18.03 -9.64 0.66
CA GLU A 80 17.92 -9.49 -0.80
C GLU A 80 16.97 -10.50 -1.43
N GLU A 81 16.97 -11.73 -0.90
CA GLU A 81 16.13 -12.84 -1.30
C GLU A 81 14.63 -12.56 -1.11
N GLU A 82 14.25 -11.66 -0.21
CA GLU A 82 12.84 -11.33 0.08
C GLU A 82 12.37 -10.06 -0.63
N ARG A 83 13.27 -9.32 -1.28
CA ARG A 83 12.95 -8.01 -1.88
C ARG A 83 11.80 -8.08 -2.88
N ALA A 84 11.73 -9.16 -3.66
CA ALA A 84 10.67 -9.36 -4.64
C ALA A 84 9.30 -9.56 -3.97
N LEU A 85 9.24 -10.32 -2.86
CA LEU A 85 8.03 -10.50 -2.06
C LEU A 85 7.52 -9.16 -1.51
N TRP A 86 8.38 -8.44 -0.77
CA TRP A 86 8.00 -7.18 -0.13
C TRP A 86 7.60 -6.12 -1.15
N ARG A 87 8.30 -6.04 -2.27
CA ARG A 87 7.94 -5.15 -3.38
C ARG A 87 6.59 -5.53 -4.01
N GLY A 88 6.31 -6.83 -4.15
CA GLY A 88 5.03 -7.33 -4.66
C GLY A 88 3.88 -6.94 -3.74
N LEU A 89 4.02 -7.14 -2.42
CA LEU A 89 3.04 -6.74 -1.41
C LEU A 89 2.84 -5.21 -1.37
N ALA A 90 3.92 -4.43 -1.47
CA ALA A 90 3.84 -2.98 -1.60
C ALA A 90 3.04 -2.57 -2.85
N GLN A 91 3.19 -3.28 -3.98
CA GLN A 91 2.41 -3.05 -5.20
C GLN A 91 0.92 -3.38 -5.03
N LEU A 92 0.60 -4.45 -4.31
CA LEU A 92 -0.78 -4.80 -4.00
C LEU A 92 -1.48 -3.70 -3.19
N ALA A 93 -0.83 -3.23 -2.12
CA ALA A 93 -1.36 -2.18 -1.24
C ALA A 93 -1.55 -0.84 -1.98
N VAL A 94 -0.58 -0.40 -2.77
CA VAL A 94 -0.74 0.83 -3.58
C VAL A 94 -1.71 0.63 -4.75
N GLY A 95 -1.85 -0.59 -5.28
CA GLY A 95 -2.88 -0.95 -6.25
C GLY A 95 -4.29 -0.73 -5.70
N LEU A 96 -4.57 -1.22 -4.48
CA LEU A 96 -5.82 -0.96 -3.76
C LEU A 96 -6.01 0.54 -3.49
N THR A 97 -4.96 1.25 -3.08
CA THR A 97 -4.99 2.72 -2.90
C THR A 97 -5.43 3.44 -4.18
N HIS A 98 -4.88 3.05 -5.33
CA HIS A 98 -5.22 3.65 -6.62
C HIS A 98 -6.67 3.35 -7.03
N ALA A 99 -7.11 2.10 -6.85
CA ALA A 99 -8.49 1.72 -7.12
C ALA A 99 -9.48 2.53 -6.26
N ALA A 100 -9.20 2.68 -4.96
CA ALA A 100 -10.03 3.46 -4.04
C ALA A 100 -10.00 4.98 -4.30
N ARG A 101 -8.93 5.49 -4.94
CA ARG A 101 -8.85 6.89 -5.39
C ARG A 101 -9.48 7.14 -6.76
N GLY A 102 -10.02 6.11 -7.42
CA GLY A 102 -10.61 6.22 -8.76
C GLY A 102 -9.60 6.17 -9.92
N ASN A 103 -8.32 5.89 -9.65
CA ASN A 103 -7.36 5.55 -10.71
C ASN A 103 -7.47 4.07 -11.03
N LEU A 104 -8.55 3.71 -11.73
CA LEU A 104 -8.98 2.32 -11.92
C LEU A 104 -7.98 1.53 -12.77
N THR A 105 -7.60 2.06 -13.94
CA THR A 105 -6.61 1.43 -14.83
C THR A 105 -5.25 1.27 -14.16
N GLY A 106 -4.79 2.30 -13.44
CA GLY A 106 -3.53 2.24 -12.70
C GLY A 106 -3.58 1.23 -11.55
N GLY A 107 -4.69 1.21 -10.80
CA GLY A 107 -4.92 0.30 -9.69
C GLY A 107 -4.93 -1.16 -10.13
N ALA A 108 -5.75 -1.50 -11.13
CA ALA A 108 -5.85 -2.86 -11.67
C ALA A 108 -4.50 -3.36 -12.21
N ARG A 109 -3.74 -2.49 -12.91
CA ARG A 109 -2.40 -2.84 -13.40
C ARG A 109 -1.41 -3.15 -12.27
N LEU A 110 -1.42 -2.35 -11.19
CA LEU A 110 -0.55 -2.55 -10.03
C LEU A 110 -0.91 -3.83 -9.26
N LEU A 111 -2.21 -4.09 -9.07
CA LEU A 111 -2.70 -5.32 -8.45
C LEU A 111 -2.25 -6.56 -9.21
N ARG A 112 -2.44 -6.59 -10.54
CA ARG A 112 -2.01 -7.73 -11.38
C ARG A 112 -0.50 -7.93 -11.35
N ARG A 113 0.27 -6.84 -11.37
CA ARG A 113 1.74 -6.90 -11.31
C ARG A 113 2.24 -7.40 -9.96
N GLY A 114 1.69 -6.88 -8.86
CA GLY A 114 2.03 -7.32 -7.51
C GLY A 114 1.68 -8.79 -7.31
N ALA A 115 0.51 -9.22 -7.80
CA ALA A 115 0.09 -10.62 -7.75
C ALA A 115 1.07 -11.55 -8.49
N GLY A 116 1.51 -11.16 -9.69
CA GLY A 116 2.53 -11.92 -10.43
C GLY A 116 3.85 -12.04 -9.68
N ALA A 117 4.35 -10.92 -9.11
CA ALA A 117 5.60 -10.93 -8.35
C ALA A 117 5.52 -11.78 -7.07
N VAL A 118 4.38 -11.75 -6.36
CA VAL A 118 4.16 -12.57 -5.16
C VAL A 118 4.06 -14.07 -5.52
N GLU A 119 3.35 -14.41 -6.60
CA GLU A 119 3.22 -15.79 -7.07
C GLU A 119 4.57 -16.36 -7.52
N GLU A 120 5.35 -15.59 -8.30
CA GLU A 120 6.69 -15.96 -8.77
C GLU A 120 7.64 -16.21 -7.60
N TRP A 121 7.71 -15.27 -6.65
CA TRP A 121 8.56 -15.43 -5.47
C TRP A 121 8.18 -16.67 -4.65
N GLY A 122 6.88 -16.90 -4.42
CA GLY A 122 6.41 -18.06 -3.65
C GLY A 122 6.77 -19.39 -4.31
N ALA A 123 6.72 -19.45 -5.64
CA ALA A 123 7.14 -20.62 -6.41
C ALA A 123 8.66 -20.85 -6.32
N GLU A 124 9.47 -19.79 -6.46
CA GLU A 124 10.94 -19.86 -6.37
C GLU A 124 11.43 -20.23 -4.96
N ALA A 125 10.84 -19.62 -3.92
CA ALA A 125 11.17 -19.88 -2.52
C ALA A 125 10.63 -21.24 -2.04
N GLY A 126 9.73 -21.88 -2.78
CA GLY A 126 9.08 -23.13 -2.37
C GLY A 126 8.18 -22.96 -1.14
N SER A 127 7.69 -21.75 -0.87
CA SER A 127 6.88 -21.43 0.29
C SER A 127 5.65 -20.61 -0.08
N ALA A 128 4.48 -21.23 0.07
CA ALA A 128 3.19 -20.57 -0.14
C ALA A 128 2.72 -19.75 1.08
N ARG A 129 3.35 -19.97 2.25
CA ARG A 129 2.94 -19.35 3.53
C ARG A 129 4.10 -18.77 4.35
N PRO A 130 4.96 -17.92 3.78
CA PRO A 130 6.03 -17.26 4.52
C PRO A 130 5.45 -16.33 5.59
N TYR A 131 6.07 -16.27 6.77
CA TYR A 131 5.69 -15.36 7.86
C TYR A 131 4.21 -15.49 8.29
N GLY A 132 3.61 -16.64 8.00
CA GLY A 132 2.19 -16.94 8.23
C GLY A 132 1.22 -16.23 7.29
N MET A 133 1.68 -15.66 6.18
CA MET A 133 0.82 -15.16 5.11
C MET A 133 0.20 -16.32 4.30
N ASP A 134 -0.84 -16.02 3.51
CA ASP A 134 -1.41 -16.92 2.50
C ASP A 134 -1.22 -16.28 1.11
N LEU A 135 -0.08 -16.56 0.45
CA LEU A 135 0.23 -15.95 -0.83
C LEU A 135 -0.77 -16.33 -1.93
N PRO A 136 -1.20 -17.61 -2.07
CA PRO A 136 -2.23 -17.97 -3.04
C PRO A 136 -3.54 -17.19 -2.87
N GLU A 137 -4.03 -17.03 -1.64
CA GLU A 137 -5.25 -16.26 -1.38
C GLU A 137 -5.07 -14.78 -1.73
N LEU A 138 -3.92 -14.18 -1.39
CA LEU A 138 -3.60 -12.80 -1.76
C LEU A 138 -3.51 -12.58 -3.27
N VAL A 139 -2.91 -13.53 -4.00
CA VAL A 139 -2.83 -13.49 -5.45
C VAL A 139 -4.22 -13.59 -6.09
N ALA A 140 -5.07 -14.47 -5.58
CA ALA A 140 -6.45 -14.61 -6.03
C ALA A 140 -7.25 -13.32 -5.79
N TRP A 141 -7.19 -12.78 -4.56
CA TRP A 141 -7.83 -11.52 -4.17
C TRP A 141 -7.40 -10.37 -5.09
N ALA A 142 -6.11 -10.21 -5.34
CA ALA A 142 -5.60 -9.11 -6.16
C ALA A 142 -6.10 -9.19 -7.61
N ARG A 143 -6.16 -10.41 -8.17
CA ARG A 143 -6.68 -10.66 -9.53
C ARG A 143 -8.18 -10.42 -9.61
N GLU A 144 -8.93 -10.84 -8.58
CA GLU A 144 -10.37 -10.60 -8.48
C GLU A 144 -10.68 -9.10 -8.42
N LEU A 145 -10.04 -8.38 -7.50
CA LEU A 145 -10.22 -6.94 -7.35
C LEU A 145 -9.87 -6.19 -8.64
N ALA A 146 -8.76 -6.54 -9.31
CA ALA A 146 -8.41 -5.95 -10.59
C ALA A 146 -9.53 -6.14 -11.64
N GLY A 147 -10.13 -7.34 -11.68
CA GLY A 147 -11.25 -7.63 -12.57
C GLY A 147 -12.53 -6.87 -12.19
N VAL A 148 -12.83 -6.69 -10.90
CA VAL A 148 -13.96 -5.88 -10.43
C VAL A 148 -13.79 -4.42 -10.84
N VAL A 149 -12.63 -3.85 -10.54
CA VAL A 149 -12.29 -2.44 -10.85
C VAL A 149 -12.41 -2.15 -12.35
N GLU A 150 -11.96 -3.07 -13.19
CA GLU A 150 -12.06 -2.94 -14.65
C GLU A 150 -13.49 -3.10 -15.19
N ARG A 151 -14.34 -3.91 -14.56
CA ARG A 151 -15.73 -4.14 -15.00
C ARG A 151 -16.68 -3.05 -14.54
N ASP A 152 -16.57 -2.65 -13.28
CA ASP A 152 -17.58 -1.82 -12.63
C ASP A 152 -17.28 -0.33 -12.84
N GLU A 153 -16.05 0.02 -13.24
CA GLU A 153 -15.60 1.38 -13.53
C GLU A 153 -15.86 2.39 -12.40
N VAL A 154 -15.89 1.89 -11.15
CA VAL A 154 -16.13 2.68 -9.94
C VAL A 154 -15.00 2.47 -8.94
N ALA A 155 -14.69 3.53 -8.18
CA ALA A 155 -13.74 3.45 -7.08
C ALA A 155 -14.24 2.50 -5.99
N VAL A 156 -13.36 1.61 -5.54
CA VAL A 156 -13.70 0.63 -4.50
C VAL A 156 -13.58 1.23 -3.10
N ASP A 157 -14.33 0.69 -2.16
CA ASP A 157 -14.09 0.94 -0.74
C ASP A 157 -12.86 0.13 -0.29
N ALA A 158 -11.85 0.82 0.24
CA ALA A 158 -10.58 0.20 0.61
C ALA A 158 -10.67 -0.70 1.84
N GLU A 159 -11.53 -0.39 2.79
CA GLU A 159 -11.73 -1.17 4.01
C GLU A 159 -12.53 -2.44 3.69
N ALA A 160 -13.60 -2.32 2.89
CA ALA A 160 -14.40 -3.46 2.45
C ALA A 160 -13.62 -4.45 1.58
N TRP A 161 -12.64 -3.96 0.81
CA TRP A 161 -11.75 -4.78 -0.02
C TRP A 161 -10.43 -5.14 0.66
N ALA A 162 -10.24 -4.83 1.94
CA ALA A 162 -9.01 -5.15 2.66
C ALA A 162 -8.76 -6.67 2.66
N PRO A 163 -7.59 -7.14 2.19
CA PRO A 163 -7.29 -8.57 2.22
C PRO A 163 -6.97 -9.05 3.64
N ARG A 164 -7.14 -10.35 3.86
CA ARG A 164 -6.57 -11.06 5.02
C ARG A 164 -5.21 -11.63 4.61
N LEU A 165 -4.13 -10.98 5.02
CA LEU A 165 -2.75 -11.38 4.70
C LEU A 165 -2.44 -12.80 5.16
N ARG A 166 -2.97 -13.21 6.31
CA ARG A 166 -2.81 -14.55 6.88
C ARG A 166 -3.83 -15.58 6.36
N GLY A 167 -4.65 -15.18 5.40
CA GLY A 167 -5.73 -15.97 4.83
C GLY A 167 -6.97 -16.06 5.70
N SER A 168 -8.05 -16.51 5.10
CA SER A 168 -9.28 -16.86 5.80
C SER A 168 -9.02 -18.12 6.63
N LYS A 169 -9.31 -18.08 7.94
CA LYS A 169 -9.22 -19.27 8.79
C LYS A 169 -10.09 -20.36 8.16
N ALA A 170 -9.47 -21.47 7.72
CA ALA A 170 -10.20 -22.64 7.23
C ALA A 170 -11.11 -23.23 8.31
#